data_AF-A0A1E9HLF7-F1
#
_entry.id   AF-A0A1E9HLF7-F1
#
_cell.length_a   1.000
_cell.length_b   1.000
_cell.length_c   1.000
_cell.angle_alpha   90.00
_cell.angle_beta   90.00
_cell.angle_gamma   90.00
#
_symmetry.space_group_name_H-M   'P 1'
#
loop_
_entity.id
_entity.type
_entity.pdbx_description
1 polymer ?
#
loop_
_entity_poly.entity_id
_entity_poly.type
_entity_poly.pdbx_seq_one_letter_code
_entity_poly.pdbx_strand_id
1 'polypeptide(L)' 'MCTTPSTPDRLYSVRELQELGYGSKNTIRRRIAEGVVPALMVANTVKIRETDLKYLAVPINADQATA' A
#
# COMPACT_ATOMS: atom_id res chain seq x y z
N MET A 1 27.98 -17.71 -7.82
CA MET A 1 26.57 -17.93 -7.42
C MET A 1 26.23 -16.82 -6.43
N CYS A 2 25.72 -15.69 -6.89
CA CYS A 2 25.41 -14.56 -6.03
C CYS A 2 23.99 -14.76 -5.48
N THR A 3 23.90 -15.11 -4.20
CA THR A 3 22.63 -15.13 -3.46
C THR A 3 22.19 -13.68 -3.28
N THR A 4 21.21 -13.24 -4.07
CA THR A 4 20.54 -11.95 -3.87
C THR A 4 19.96 -11.95 -2.44
N PRO A 5 20.32 -11.00 -1.57
CA PRO A 5 19.65 -10.90 -0.28
C PRO A 5 18.18 -10.63 -0.59
N SER A 6 17.33 -11.63 -0.33
CA SER A 6 15.88 -11.45 -0.36
C SER A 6 15.58 -10.53 0.82
N THR A 7 15.60 -9.23 0.57
CA THR A 7 15.21 -8.23 1.55
C THR A 7 13.83 -8.63 2.03
N PRO A 8 13.60 -8.81 3.34
CA PRO A 8 12.29 -9.18 3.83
C PRO A 8 11.32 -8.09 3.38
N ASP A 9 10.39 -8.44 2.50
CA ASP A 9 9.42 -7.51 1.95
C ASP A 9 8.66 -6.90 3.13
N ARG A 10 8.85 -5.59 3.33
CA ARG A 10 8.36 -4.91 4.52
C ARG A 10 6.85 -4.85 4.45
N LEU A 11 6.20 -5.37 5.50
CA LEU A 11 4.76 -5.39 5.60
C LEU A 11 4.27 -4.15 6.34
N TYR A 12 3.52 -3.30 5.64
CA TYR A 12 2.88 -2.12 6.18
C TYR A 12 1.45 -2.40 6.61
N SER A 13 1.08 -1.89 7.78
CA SER A 13 -0.29 -1.93 8.25
C SER A 13 -1.11 -0.81 7.59
N VAL A 14 -2.44 -0.99 7.48
CA VAL A 14 -3.33 0.06 6.94
C VAL A 14 -3.21 1.39 7.70
N ARG A 15 -2.89 1.34 9.00
CA ARG A 15 -2.63 2.55 9.80
C ARG A 15 -1.34 3.27 9.37
N GLU A 16 -0.25 2.54 9.19
CA GLU A 16 1.02 3.11 8.76
C GLU A 16 0.89 3.76 7.38
N LEU A 17 0.14 3.13 6.47
CA LEU A 17 -0.13 3.70 5.14
C LEU A 17 -0.96 4.98 5.19
N GLN A 18 -1.88 5.09 6.15
CA GLN A 18 -2.57 6.35 6.40
C GLN A 18 -1.59 7.42 6.90
N GLU A 19 -0.71 7.08 7.85
CA GLU A 19 0.29 8.00 8.42
C GLU A 19 1.32 8.45 7.36
N LEU A 20 1.63 7.58 6.40
CA LEU A 20 2.49 7.86 5.24
C LEU A 20 1.78 8.65 4.13
N GLY A 21 0.48 8.92 4.26
CA GLY A 21 -0.26 9.75 3.30
C GLY A 21 -0.76 9.02 2.05
N TYR A 22 -0.73 7.68 2.00
CA TYR A 22 -1.28 6.92 0.87
C TYR A 22 -2.81 6.97 0.76
N GLY A 23 -3.48 7.54 1.76
CA GLY A 23 -4.92 7.80 1.75
C GLY A 23 -5.59 7.46 3.08
N SER A 24 -6.90 7.69 3.15
CA SER A 24 -7.70 7.35 4.34
C SER A 24 -7.82 5.83 4.50
N LYS A 25 -7.89 5.33 5.75
CA LYS A 25 -8.11 3.92 6.07
C LYS A 25 -9.24 3.28 5.27
N ASN A 26 -10.34 4.00 5.07
CA ASN A 26 -11.50 3.49 4.35
C ASN A 26 -11.19 3.27 2.85
N THR A 27 -10.49 4.21 2.21
CA THR A 27 -10.04 4.09 0.81
C THR A 27 -9.09 2.91 0.64
N ILE A 28 -8.15 2.75 1.55
CA ILE A 28 -7.19 1.64 1.52
C ILE A 28 -7.93 0.30 1.67
N ARG A 29 -8.81 0.18 2.66
CA ARG A 29 -9.63 -1.03 2.86
C ARG A 29 -10.52 -1.34 1.67
N ARG A 30 -11.15 -0.32 1.08
CA ARG A 30 -11.99 -0.47 -0.11
C ARG A 30 -11.18 -1.02 -1.28
N ARG A 31 -9.98 -0.48 -1.53
CA ARG A 31 -9.09 -0.97 -2.59
C ARG A 31 -8.61 -2.40 -2.39
N ILE A 32 -8.37 -2.79 -1.15
CA ILE A 32 -8.05 -4.17 -0.80
C ILE A 32 -9.27 -5.07 -1.09
N ALA A 33 -10.47 -4.64 -0.67
CA ALA A 33 -11.70 -5.40 -0.91
C ALA A 33 -12.07 -5.49 -2.40
N GLU A 34 -11.78 -4.44 -3.18
CA GLU A 34 -11.93 -4.41 -4.64
C GLU A 34 -10.86 -5.27 -5.36
N GLY A 35 -9.87 -5.82 -4.65
CA GLY A 35 -8.79 -6.64 -5.21
C GLY A 35 -7.75 -5.86 -6.01
N VAL A 36 -7.79 -4.53 -5.95
CA VAL A 36 -6.85 -3.62 -6.67
C VAL A 36 -5.47 -3.64 -6.02
N VAL A 37 -5.43 -3.79 -4.70
CA VAL A 37 -4.18 -3.81 -3.93
C VAL A 37 -4.02 -5.17 -3.28
N PRO A 38 -2.95 -5.91 -3.60
CA PRO A 38 -2.63 -7.17 -2.93
C PRO A 38 -2.40 -6.92 -1.43
N ALA A 39 -3.16 -7.60 -0.59
CA ALA A 39 -2.99 -7.56 0.86
C ALA A 39 -2.92 -8.97 1.44
N LEU A 40 -2.18 -9.09 2.53
CA LEU A 40 -2.00 -10.32 3.28
C LEU A 40 -2.61 -10.16 4.67
N MET A 41 -3.32 -11.18 5.12
CA MET A 41 -3.77 -11.25 6.51
C MET A 41 -2.68 -11.94 7.34
N VAL A 42 -2.11 -11.21 8.30
CA VAL A 42 -1.08 -11.70 9.22
C VAL A 42 -1.59 -11.53 10.64
N ALA A 43 -1.76 -12.63 11.37
CA ALA A 43 -2.25 -12.63 12.76
C ALA A 43 -3.51 -11.74 12.94
N ASN A 44 -4.52 -11.96 12.09
CA ASN A 44 -5.79 -11.21 12.05
C ASN A 44 -5.67 -9.71 11.68
N THR A 45 -4.49 -9.27 11.22
CA THR A 45 -4.26 -7.90 10.76
C THR A 45 -3.99 -7.88 9.27
N VAL A 46 -4.66 -6.98 8.55
CA VAL A 46 -4.39 -6.76 7.12
C VAL A 46 -3.11 -5.95 6.96
N LYS A 47 -2.15 -6.52 6.24
CA LYS A 47 -0.88 -5.91 5.89
C LYS A 47 -0.66 -5.89 4.39
N ILE A 48 0.00 -4.87 3.89
CA ILE A 48 0.32 -4.68 2.48
C ILE A 48 1.84 -4.69 2.35
N ARG A 49 2.33 -5.37 1.31
CA ARG A 49 3.75 -5.44 0.97
C ARG A 49 4.25 -4.11 0.44
N GLU A 50 5.52 -3.79 0.70
CA GLU A 50 6.14 -2.56 0.20
C GLU A 50 6.09 -2.50 -1.33
N THR A 51 6.36 -3.64 -1.97
CA THR A 51 6.35 -3.78 -3.43
C THR A 51 4.97 -3.49 -4.06
N ASP A 52 3.90 -3.72 -3.29
CA ASP A 52 2.51 -3.55 -3.72
C ASP A 52 1.96 -2.14 -3.42
N LEU A 53 2.71 -1.29 -2.71
CA LEU A 53 2.29 0.10 -2.44
C LEU A 53 2.14 0.94 -3.70
N LYS A 54 2.84 0.57 -4.79
CA LYS A 54 2.68 1.19 -6.10
C LYS A 54 1.24 1.10 -6.64
N TYR A 55 0.47 0.09 -6.25
CA TYR A 55 -0.93 -0.05 -6.65
C TYR A 55 -1.87 0.84 -5.82
N LEU A 56 -1.41 1.24 -4.63
CA LEU A 56 -2.13 2.16 -3.76
C LEU A 56 -1.84 3.63 -4.13
N ALA A 57 -0.62 3.90 -4.60
CA ALA A 57 -0.19 5.17 -5.16
C ALA A 57 -0.94 5.45 -6.47
N VAL A 58 -2.13 6.04 -6.37
CA VAL A 58 -2.76 6.65 -7.54
C VAL A 58 -1.91 7.87 -7.88
N PRO A 59 -1.40 8.00 -9.10
CA PRO A 59 -0.87 9.27 -9.53
C PRO A 59 -1.99 10.30 -9.39
N ILE A 60 -1.78 11.31 -8.56
CA ILE A 60 -2.61 12.51 -8.57
C ILE A 60 -2.26 13.23 -9.87
N ASN A 61 -2.79 12.79 -11.00
CA ASN A 61 -2.66 13.53 -12.24
C ASN A 61 -3.46 14.84 -12.08
N ALA A 62 -2.71 15.91 -11.76
CA ALA A 62 -2.85 17.24 -12.32
C ALA A 62 -4.24 17.91 -12.29
N ASP A 63 -4.78 18.18 -11.10
CA ASP A 63 -5.82 19.22 -10.92
C ASP A 63 -5.64 19.96 -9.58
N GLN A 64 -4.41 20.38 -9.29
CA GLN A 64 -4.11 21.37 -8.23
C GLN A 64 -3.10 22.39 -8.78
N ALA A 65 -3.25 22.74 -10.06
CA ALA A 65 -2.51 23.80 -10.72
C ALA A 65 -3.50 24.66 -11.51
N THR A 66 -4.52 25.22 -10.85
CA THR A 66 -5.21 26.47 -11.23
C THR A 66 -6.15 26.86 -10.08
N ALA A 67 -5.75 27.85 -9.29
CA ALA A 67 -6.61 28.91 -8.77
C ALA A 67 -5.71 30.09 -8.38
#